data_AF-Q5BXK5-F1
#
_entry.id   AF-Q5BXK5-F1
#
_cell.length_a   1.000
_cell.length_b   1.000
_cell.length_c   1.000
_cell.angle_alpha   90.00
_cell.angle_beta   90.00
_cell.angle_gamma   90.00
#
_symmetry.space_group_name_H-M   'P 1'
#
loop_
_entity.id
_entity.type
_entity.pdbx_description
1 polymer ?
#
loop_
_entity_poly.entity_id
_entity_poly.type
_entity_poly.pdbx_seq_one_letter_code
_entity_poly.pdbx_strand_id
1 'polypeptide(L)'
;GLFYFYMKTVDMDVFRALNDSCLVFDSRLVIDINFHTNDASIRAAGPITKFKRIYYNDYWRHEIANSVEIGHCLGDQLLDLFDPNIGKLKKPPTDNSLILPTFQQPKIIGALLPGNISYLHCVQPSSWEPLENSMKDSDSGRLLVTGMNTKELRIFSIY
;
A
#
# COMPACT_ATOMS: atom_id res chain seq x y z
N GLY A 1 -17.18 17.67 16.16
CA GLY A 1 -17.14 16.40 15.44
C GLY A 1 -16.17 15.47 16.16
N LEU A 2 -16.50 14.18 16.27
CA LEU A 2 -15.60 13.18 16.82
C LEU A 2 -14.65 12.73 15.71
N PHE A 3 -13.34 12.81 15.95
CA PHE A 3 -12.33 12.27 15.04
C PHE A 3 -11.72 11.04 15.68
N TYR A 4 -11.93 9.87 15.06
CA TYR A 4 -11.36 8.60 15.51
C TYR A 4 -10.09 8.30 14.70
N PHE A 5 -8.95 8.32 15.38
CA PHE A 5 -7.65 8.02 14.81
C PHE A 5 -7.18 6.65 15.32
N TYR A 6 -7.50 5.61 14.57
CA TYR A 6 -6.96 4.27 14.80
C TYR A 6 -6.25 3.76 13.55
N MET A 7 -5.35 2.79 13.70
CA MET A 7 -4.71 2.18 12.54
C MET A 7 -5.76 1.63 11.58
N LYS A 8 -5.58 1.91 10.28
CA LYS A 8 -6.42 1.27 9.27
C LYS A 8 -6.01 -0.20 9.24
N THR A 9 -6.94 -1.07 9.59
CA THR A 9 -6.76 -2.52 9.53
C THR A 9 -7.64 -3.10 8.44
N VAL A 10 -7.42 -4.36 8.10
CA VAL A 10 -8.28 -5.11 7.19
C VAL A 10 -9.61 -5.35 7.89
N ASP A 11 -10.71 -5.21 7.14
CA ASP A 11 -12.05 -5.54 7.61
C ASP A 11 -12.15 -7.05 7.93
N MET A 12 -12.86 -7.40 9.01
CA MET A 12 -12.91 -8.78 9.49
C MET A 12 -13.64 -9.71 8.52
N ASP A 13 -14.64 -9.24 7.78
CA ASP A 13 -15.35 -10.05 6.80
C ASP A 13 -14.47 -10.30 5.57
N VAL A 14 -13.70 -9.30 5.14
CA VAL A 14 -12.69 -9.47 4.09
C VAL A 14 -11.63 -10.47 4.51
N PHE A 15 -11.10 -10.36 5.73
CA PHE A 15 -10.12 -11.32 6.24
C PHE A 15 -10.66 -12.75 6.26
N ARG A 16 -11.89 -12.95 6.76
CA ARG A 16 -12.55 -14.26 6.76
C ARG A 16 -12.70 -14.82 5.35
N ALA A 17 -13.22 -14.03 4.41
CA ALA A 17 -13.41 -14.48 3.04
C ALA A 17 -12.10 -14.92 2.36
N LEU A 18 -11.00 -14.19 2.58
CA LEU A 18 -9.68 -14.56 2.06
C LEU A 18 -9.18 -15.87 2.68
N ASN A 19 -9.33 -16.02 4.00
CA ASN A 19 -8.89 -17.22 4.71
C ASN A 19 -9.70 -18.46 4.32
N ASP A 20 -11.03 -18.33 4.21
CA ASP A 20 -11.94 -19.39 3.78
C ASP A 20 -11.68 -19.81 2.32
N SER A 21 -11.10 -18.91 1.52
CA SER A 21 -10.66 -19.17 0.14
C SER A 21 -9.23 -19.73 0.05
N CYS A 22 -8.59 -20.07 1.18
CA CYS A 22 -7.21 -20.56 1.24
C CYS A 22 -6.17 -19.61 0.61
N LEU A 23 -6.44 -18.31 0.63
CA LEU A 23 -5.48 -17.30 0.17
C LEU A 23 -4.46 -17.00 1.28
N VAL A 24 -3.18 -16.98 0.90
CA VAL A 24 -2.09 -16.77 1.86
C VAL A 24 -2.17 -15.34 2.41
N PHE A 25 -2.37 -15.24 3.73
CA PHE A 25 -2.51 -13.99 4.45
C PHE A 25 -1.51 -13.94 5.61
N ASP A 26 -0.63 -12.94 5.61
CA ASP A 26 0.40 -12.71 6.64
C ASP A 26 0.36 -11.24 7.06
N SER A 27 -0.60 -10.88 7.93
CA SER A 27 -1.08 -9.51 8.23
C SER A 27 -1.72 -8.74 7.06
N ARG A 28 -1.43 -9.17 5.83
CA ARG A 28 -1.87 -8.64 4.54
C ARG A 28 -1.95 -9.79 3.53
N LEU A 29 -2.73 -9.62 2.47
CA LEU A 29 -2.83 -10.58 1.37
C LEU A 29 -1.50 -10.66 0.61
N VAL A 30 -0.92 -11.86 0.53
CA VAL A 30 0.40 -12.05 -0.09
C VAL A 30 0.28 -12.16 -1.60
N ILE A 31 1.06 -11.34 -2.31
CA ILE A 31 1.14 -11.33 -3.78
C ILE A 31 2.60 -11.40 -4.27
N ASP A 32 2.82 -11.78 -5.53
CA ASP A 32 4.08 -11.48 -6.23
C ASP A 32 4.05 -10.13 -6.96
N ILE A 33 5.16 -9.79 -7.61
CA ILE A 33 5.30 -8.54 -8.38
C ILE A 33 4.35 -8.45 -9.59
N ASN A 34 3.81 -9.59 -10.03
CA ASN A 34 2.84 -9.67 -11.12
C ASN A 34 1.39 -9.70 -10.57
N PHE A 35 1.20 -9.28 -9.32
CA PHE A 35 -0.09 -9.19 -8.63
C PHE A 35 -0.79 -10.52 -8.35
N HIS A 36 -0.16 -11.68 -8.60
CA HIS A 36 -0.79 -12.97 -8.32
C HIS A 36 -0.75 -13.28 -6.84
N THR A 37 -1.83 -13.86 -6.33
CA THR A 37 -1.85 -14.53 -5.04
C THR A 37 -1.19 -15.92 -5.12
N ASN A 38 -1.36 -16.78 -4.11
CA ASN A 38 -1.00 -18.19 -4.22
C ASN A 38 -1.88 -18.95 -5.23
N ASP A 39 -3.10 -18.47 -5.50
CA ASP A 39 -3.89 -18.90 -6.65
C ASP A 39 -3.61 -17.96 -7.82
N ALA A 40 -3.07 -18.51 -8.91
CA ALA A 40 -2.62 -17.72 -10.03
C ALA A 40 -3.77 -17.21 -10.92
N SER A 41 -5.00 -17.66 -10.70
CA SER A 41 -6.21 -17.08 -11.29
C SER A 41 -6.72 -15.85 -10.53
N ILE A 42 -6.24 -15.65 -9.29
CA ILE A 42 -6.65 -14.54 -8.42
C ILE A 42 -5.50 -13.54 -8.33
N ARG A 43 -5.80 -12.30 -8.70
CA ARG A 43 -4.88 -11.16 -8.58
C ARG A 43 -5.42 -10.14 -7.59
N ALA A 44 -4.51 -9.43 -6.92
CA ALA A 44 -4.88 -8.42 -5.95
C ALA A 44 -3.91 -7.24 -5.99
N ALA A 45 -4.42 -6.05 -5.67
CA ALA A 45 -3.64 -4.83 -5.57
C ALA A 45 -4.15 -3.94 -4.43
N GLY A 46 -3.38 -2.90 -4.09
CA GLY A 46 -3.77 -1.90 -3.11
C GLY A 46 -3.35 -2.21 -1.66
N PRO A 47 -3.77 -1.40 -0.69
CA PRO A 47 -3.20 -1.36 0.66
C PRO A 47 -3.31 -2.66 1.47
N ILE A 48 -4.25 -3.55 1.10
CA ILE A 48 -4.41 -4.88 1.72
C ILE A 48 -3.28 -5.83 1.38
N THR A 49 -2.51 -5.56 0.33
CA THR A 49 -1.50 -6.47 -0.22
C THR A 49 -0.11 -6.26 0.36
N LYS A 50 0.68 -7.34 0.41
CA LYS A 50 2.14 -7.33 0.64
C LYS A 50 2.82 -8.26 -0.35
N PHE A 51 4.08 -7.97 -0.68
CA PHE A 51 4.86 -8.89 -1.53
C PHE A 51 5.31 -10.13 -0.75
N LYS A 52 5.55 -11.24 -1.46
CA LYS A 52 6.10 -12.49 -0.90
C LYS A 52 7.39 -12.24 -0.12
N ARG A 53 7.63 -12.98 0.97
CA ARG A 53 8.82 -12.81 1.84
C ARG A 53 10.15 -13.00 1.11
N ILE A 54 10.16 -13.71 -0.02
CA ILE A 54 11.35 -13.93 -0.86
C ILE A 54 11.97 -12.62 -1.36
N TYR A 55 11.21 -11.52 -1.37
CA TYR A 55 11.70 -10.19 -1.72
C TYR A 55 12.34 -9.43 -0.53
N TYR A 56 12.42 -10.06 0.65
CA TYR A 56 13.05 -9.55 1.88
C TYR A 56 12.66 -8.12 2.29
N ASN A 57 11.45 -7.67 1.97
CA ASN A 57 10.97 -6.34 2.32
C ASN A 57 9.46 -6.32 2.61
N ASP A 58 9.11 -6.32 3.89
CA ASP A 58 7.70 -6.26 4.36
C ASP A 58 7.12 -4.83 4.35
N TYR A 59 7.95 -3.81 4.12
CA TYR A 59 7.57 -2.40 4.11
C TYR A 59 7.28 -1.89 2.70
N TRP A 60 7.92 -2.46 1.68
CA TRP A 60 7.62 -2.18 0.28
C TRP A 60 6.29 -2.82 -0.09
N ARG A 61 5.22 -2.03 -0.09
CA ARG A 61 3.83 -2.49 -0.28
C ARG A 61 3.06 -1.45 -1.07
N HIS A 62 1.99 -1.85 -1.75
CA HIS A 62 1.12 -0.92 -2.48
C HIS A 62 0.54 0.21 -1.61
N GLU A 63 0.47 0.02 -0.29
CA GLU A 63 0.07 1.08 0.65
C GLU A 63 0.92 2.34 0.55
N ILE A 64 2.23 2.25 0.25
CA ILE A 64 3.13 3.42 0.18
C ILE A 64 3.11 4.12 -1.20
N ALA A 65 2.53 3.46 -2.20
CA ALA A 65 2.56 3.90 -3.59
C ALA A 65 1.29 4.68 -3.98
N ASN A 66 1.33 5.30 -5.16
CA ASN A 66 0.17 5.93 -5.78
C ASN A 66 -0.82 4.87 -6.28
N SER A 67 -2.07 4.89 -5.83
CA SER A 67 -3.07 3.88 -6.21
C SER A 67 -3.42 3.89 -7.69
N VAL A 68 -3.29 5.03 -8.38
CA VAL A 68 -3.52 5.14 -9.83
C VAL A 68 -2.41 4.40 -10.58
N GLU A 69 -1.14 4.63 -10.21
CA GLU A 69 -0.01 3.87 -10.75
C GLU A 69 -0.16 2.37 -10.53
N ILE A 70 -0.50 1.95 -9.30
CA ILE A 70 -0.76 0.54 -8.97
C ILE A 70 -1.88 -0.05 -9.85
N GLY A 71 -2.95 0.71 -10.08
CA GLY A 71 -4.06 0.30 -10.94
C GLY A 71 -3.64 0.13 -12.40
N HIS A 72 -2.81 1.04 -12.92
CA HIS A 72 -2.23 0.91 -14.26
C HIS A 72 -1.35 -0.33 -14.38
N CYS A 73 -0.43 -0.55 -13.43
CA CYS A 73 0.42 -1.73 -13.43
C CYS A 73 -0.39 -3.04 -13.38
N LEU A 74 -1.45 -3.10 -12.56
CA LEU A 74 -2.36 -4.25 -12.53
C LEU A 74 -3.08 -4.41 -13.88
N GLY A 75 -3.54 -3.32 -14.47
CA GLY A 75 -4.19 -3.29 -15.78
C GLY A 75 -3.30 -3.86 -16.87
N ASP A 76 -2.04 -3.42 -16.95
CA ASP A 76 -1.06 -3.92 -17.91
C ASP A 76 -0.86 -5.44 -17.78
N GLN A 77 -0.79 -5.94 -16.53
CA GLN A 77 -0.68 -7.37 -16.24
C GLN A 77 -1.94 -8.18 -16.61
N LEU A 78 -3.10 -7.54 -16.66
CA LEU A 78 -4.36 -8.16 -17.08
C LEU A 78 -4.54 -8.13 -18.60
N LEU A 79 -4.02 -7.12 -19.30
CA LEU A 79 -4.11 -7.01 -20.76
C LEU A 79 -3.52 -8.25 -21.46
N ASP A 80 -2.42 -8.79 -20.94
CA ASP A 80 -1.80 -10.02 -21.43
C ASP A 80 -2.74 -11.25 -21.39
N LEU A 81 -3.76 -11.24 -20.54
CA LEU A 81 -4.75 -12.32 -20.47
C LEU A 81 -5.86 -12.19 -21.52
N PHE A 82 -6.08 -10.97 -22.02
CA PHE A 82 -7.20 -10.64 -22.91
C PHE A 82 -6.76 -10.32 -24.34
N ASP A 83 -5.45 -10.16 -24.60
CA ASP A 83 -4.96 -9.95 -25.97
C ASP A 83 -5.14 -11.23 -26.81
N PRO A 84 -5.99 -11.22 -27.85
CA PRO A 84 -6.23 -12.37 -28.70
C PRO A 84 -5.01 -12.77 -29.54
N ASN A 85 -4.01 -11.88 -29.68
CA ASN A 85 -2.78 -12.16 -30.41
C ASN A 85 -1.70 -12.80 -29.53
N ILE A 86 -1.83 -12.70 -28.20
CA ILE A 86 -0.96 -13.40 -27.25
C ILE A 86 -1.52 -14.81 -27.08
N GLY A 87 -0.84 -15.80 -27.66
CA GLY A 87 -1.24 -17.20 -27.53
C GLY A 87 -1.46 -17.55 -26.06
N LYS A 88 -2.61 -18.17 -25.71
CA LYS A 88 -3.03 -18.45 -24.33
C LYS A 88 -1.84 -18.84 -23.45
N LEU A 89 -1.51 -17.98 -22.48
CA LEU A 89 -0.45 -18.25 -21.52
C LEU A 89 -0.81 -19.54 -20.75
N LYS A 90 -0.05 -20.62 -20.98
CA LYS A 90 -0.29 -21.94 -20.35
C LYS A 90 -0.12 -21.90 -18.83
N LYS A 91 0.64 -20.93 -18.33
CA LYS A 91 0.87 -20.67 -16.91
C LYS A 91 1.27 -19.20 -16.75
N PRO A 92 0.77 -18.49 -15.72
CA PRO A 92 1.23 -17.14 -15.43
C PRO A 92 2.74 -17.14 -15.15
N PRO A 93 3.48 -16.15 -15.68
CA PRO A 93 4.92 -16.06 -15.49
C PRO A 93 5.24 -15.96 -14.00
N THR A 94 6.07 -16.90 -13.54
CA THR A 94 6.59 -16.87 -12.17
C THR A 94 7.81 -15.95 -12.17
N ASP A 95 7.79 -14.93 -11.32
CA ASP A 95 8.94 -14.06 -11.15
C ASP A 95 10.03 -14.75 -10.31
N ASN A 96 11.20 -14.93 -10.91
CA ASN A 96 12.40 -15.46 -10.26
C ASN A 96 13.48 -14.38 -10.05
N SER A 97 13.22 -13.12 -10.43
CA SER A 97 14.20 -12.05 -10.37
C SER A 97 14.49 -11.60 -8.93
N LEU A 98 13.51 -11.78 -8.03
CA LEU A 98 13.55 -11.26 -6.65
C LEU A 98 13.73 -9.73 -6.58
N ILE A 99 13.39 -9.02 -7.67
CA ILE A 99 13.51 -7.56 -7.76
C ILE A 99 12.16 -6.94 -7.39
N LEU A 100 12.17 -6.00 -6.45
CA LEU A 100 10.97 -5.25 -6.09
C LEU A 100 10.56 -4.30 -7.24
N PRO A 101 9.25 -4.09 -7.47
CA PRO A 101 8.79 -3.14 -8.46
C PRO A 101 9.11 -1.71 -8.01
N THR A 102 9.46 -0.85 -8.96
CA THR A 102 9.69 0.58 -8.69
C THR A 102 8.44 1.37 -8.97
N PHE A 103 8.04 2.24 -8.05
CA PHE A 103 6.92 3.17 -8.20
C PHE A 103 7.46 4.59 -8.33
N GLN A 104 7.05 5.29 -9.37
CA GLN A 104 7.56 6.61 -9.75
C GLN A 104 6.59 7.73 -9.38
N GLN A 105 5.29 7.44 -9.33
CA GLN A 105 4.31 8.48 -9.06
C GLN A 105 4.30 8.85 -7.57
N PRO A 106 4.23 10.15 -7.24
CA PRO A 106 4.11 10.56 -5.86
C PRO A 106 2.77 10.10 -5.29
N LYS A 107 2.77 9.71 -4.02
CA LYS A 107 1.55 9.49 -3.26
C LYS A 107 1.05 10.83 -2.72
N ILE A 108 -0.16 11.21 -3.13
CA ILE A 108 -0.77 12.50 -2.79
C ILE A 108 -1.98 12.26 -1.89
N ILE A 109 -2.03 12.97 -0.76
CA ILE A 109 -3.16 12.99 0.17
C ILE A 109 -3.61 14.44 0.30
N GLY A 110 -4.88 14.71 0.00
CA GLY A 110 -5.51 16.01 0.20
C GLY A 110 -6.62 15.93 1.23
N ALA A 111 -6.82 16.98 2.03
CA ALA A 111 -7.94 17.10 2.94
C ALA A 111 -8.34 18.57 3.15
N LEU A 112 -9.62 18.81 3.47
CA LEU A 112 -10.06 20.10 3.99
C LEU A 112 -10.10 20.01 5.51
N LEU A 113 -9.28 20.82 6.17
CA LEU A 113 -9.24 20.94 7.62
C LEU A 113 -10.29 21.95 8.11
N PRO A 114 -10.71 21.87 9.39
CA PRO A 114 -11.56 22.88 10.00
C PRO A 114 -11.01 24.29 9.82
N GLY A 115 -11.91 25.27 9.66
CA GLY A 115 -11.52 26.65 9.37
C GLY A 115 -11.20 26.92 7.90
N ASN A 116 -11.63 26.04 6.98
CA ASN A 116 -11.46 26.20 5.53
C ASN A 116 -9.99 26.20 5.09
N ILE A 117 -9.16 25.40 5.77
CA ILE A 117 -7.73 25.26 5.48
C ILE A 117 -7.52 24.02 4.61
N SER A 118 -6.88 24.17 3.46
CA SER A 118 -6.52 23.04 2.59
C SER A 118 -5.21 22.40 3.05
N TYR A 119 -5.23 21.08 3.23
CA TYR A 119 -4.06 20.24 3.49
C TYR A 119 -3.68 19.46 2.24
N LEU A 120 -2.39 19.44 1.92
CA LEU A 120 -1.81 18.63 0.87
C LEU A 120 -0.53 17.98 1.40
N HIS A 121 -0.42 16.67 1.21
CA HIS A 121 0.77 15.89 1.52
C HIS A 121 1.17 15.09 0.30
N CYS A 122 2.37 15.37 -0.20
CA CYS A 122 2.94 14.76 -1.38
C CYS A 122 4.26 14.11 -0.99
N VAL A 123 4.36 12.79 -1.18
CA VAL A 123 5.57 12.04 -0.83
C VAL A 123 5.96 11.09 -1.95
N GLN A 124 7.26 10.91 -2.13
CA GLN A 124 7.78 9.83 -2.97
C GLN A 124 7.44 8.49 -2.31
N PRO A 125 7.16 7.43 -3.09
CA PRO A 125 7.12 6.07 -2.56
C PRO A 125 8.46 5.72 -1.93
N SER A 126 8.49 5.61 -0.60
CA SER A 126 9.69 5.28 0.17
C SER A 126 9.38 4.21 1.20
N SER A 127 10.42 3.49 1.65
CA SER A 127 10.31 2.60 2.79
C SER A 127 9.77 3.36 3.99
N TRP A 128 8.79 2.80 4.69
CA TRP A 128 8.24 3.38 5.90
C TRP A 128 9.34 3.64 6.92
N GLU A 129 9.41 4.87 7.44
CA GLU A 129 10.25 5.22 8.58
C GLU A 129 9.35 5.60 9.77
N PRO A 130 9.71 5.16 11.01
CA PRO A 130 9.05 5.64 12.21
C PRO A 130 9.16 7.16 12.31
N LEU A 131 8.05 7.81 12.67
CA LEU A 131 8.00 9.27 12.80
C LEU A 131 9.03 9.79 13.80
N GLU A 132 9.34 9.04 14.87
CA GLU A 132 10.35 9.45 15.85
C GLU A 132 11.74 9.65 15.22
N ASN A 133 12.01 8.99 14.10
CA ASN A 133 13.25 9.17 13.37
C ASN A 133 13.21 10.43 12.50
N SER A 134 12.08 10.70 11.82
CA SER A 134 11.90 11.95 11.06
C SER A 134 11.83 13.20 11.96
N MET A 135 11.38 13.05 13.22
CA MET A 135 11.32 14.14 14.20
C MET A 135 12.68 14.51 14.82
N LYS A 136 13.70 13.68 14.67
CA LYS A 136 15.07 14.02 15.10
C LYS A 136 15.74 15.00 14.15
N ASP A 137 15.15 15.21 12.97
CA ASP A 137 15.68 16.12 11.99
C ASP A 137 15.35 17.58 12.34
N SER A 138 16.34 18.45 12.22
CA SER A 138 16.29 19.86 12.65
C SER A 138 15.27 20.68 11.85
N ASP A 139 14.88 20.18 10.67
CA ASP A 139 13.90 20.76 9.74
C ASP A 139 12.46 20.25 9.97
N SER A 140 12.21 19.52 11.06
CA SER A 140 10.87 19.10 11.42
C SER A 140 10.01 20.33 11.74
N GLY A 141 9.09 20.64 10.83
CA GLY A 141 8.17 21.78 10.92
C GLY A 141 7.24 21.73 12.14
N ARG A 142 6.20 22.56 12.14
CA ARG A 142 5.33 22.69 13.32
C ARG A 142 4.46 21.44 13.51
N LEU A 143 4.60 20.82 14.68
CA LEU A 143 3.82 19.66 15.08
C LEU A 143 2.39 20.04 15.49
N LEU A 144 1.38 19.43 14.85
CA LEU A 144 -0.03 19.55 15.25
C LEU A 144 -0.54 18.27 15.90
N VAL A 145 -0.62 18.26 17.23
CA VAL A 145 -1.06 17.09 18.00
C VAL A 145 -2.58 17.16 18.24
N THR A 146 -3.31 16.14 17.77
CA THR A 146 -4.75 16.01 18.04
C THR A 146 -5.00 14.85 19.01
N GLY A 147 -5.31 15.17 20.28
CA GLY A 147 -5.67 14.19 21.33
C GLY A 147 -4.66 14.07 22.47
N MET A 148 -5.10 13.55 23.63
CA MET A 148 -4.28 13.41 24.86
C MET A 148 -3.76 11.98 25.13
N ASN A 149 -3.99 11.01 24.24
CA ASN A 149 -3.63 9.61 24.51
C ASN A 149 -2.29 9.21 23.89
N THR A 150 -1.36 8.84 24.75
CA THR A 150 0.10 8.76 24.55
C THR A 150 0.62 7.49 23.89
N LYS A 151 -0.25 6.65 23.31
CA LYS A 151 0.19 5.33 22.80
C LYS A 151 0.21 5.16 21.29
N GLU A 152 -0.58 5.92 20.54
CA GLU A 152 -0.50 5.95 19.07
C GLU A 152 -0.95 7.34 18.57
N LEU A 153 -0.03 8.30 18.61
CA LEU A 153 -0.27 9.62 18.03
C LEU A 153 -0.06 9.52 16.52
N ARG A 154 -1.14 9.68 15.73
CA ARG A 154 -1.03 10.00 14.31
C ARG A 154 -0.99 11.51 14.18
N ILE A 155 0.21 12.02 13.94
CA ILE A 155 0.48 13.45 13.95
C ILE A 155 0.62 13.96 12.52
N PHE A 156 0.05 15.13 12.24
CA PHE A 156 0.24 15.84 10.99
C PHE A 156 1.39 16.84 11.19
N SER A 157 2.43 16.74 10.36
CA SER A 157 3.42 17.81 10.21
C SER A 157 2.97 18.71 9.05
N ILE A 158 2.97 20.02 9.29
CA ILE A 158 2.86 21.02 8.22
C ILE A 158 4.26 21.63 8.08
N TYR A 159 4.90 21.35 6.96
CA TYR A 159 6.16 21.98 6.56
C TYR A 159 5.91 23.44 6.16
#